data_AF-A0A522KG61-F1
#
_entry.id   AF-A0A522KG61-F1
#
_cell.length_a   1.000
_cell.length_b   1.000
_cell.length_c   1.000
_cell.angle_alpha   90.00
_cell.angle_beta   90.00
_cell.angle_gamma   90.00
#
_symmetry.space_group_name_H-M   'P 1'
#
loop_
_entity.id
_entity.type
_entity.pdbx_description
1 polymer ?
#
loop_
_entity_poly.entity_id
_entity_poly.type
_entity_poly.pdbx_seq_one_letter_code
_entity_poly.pdbx_strand_id
1 'polypeptide(L)'
;MATPESTITLKKNNDVPSNSTVVVASKLPMDLILKLFDFKRQSEPVMGGGMREYKIAQPRPDTKVFVVQGNSFPQNKGAHQQIAHGFAITRDIPKAFWDEWLEQNKNSDYVRNGMIFAHEESASTMAEAHEKEGVKSNLERLDPNNLPDGLKTSDEMRRAA
;
A
#
# COMPACT_ATOMS: atom_id res chain seq x y z
N MET A 1 1.57 -3.53 19.58
CA MET A 1 2.70 -4.46 19.83
C MET A 1 2.56 -5.68 18.93
N ALA A 2 3.51 -5.89 18.02
CA ALA A 2 3.67 -7.17 17.33
C ALA A 2 4.28 -8.17 18.32
N THR A 3 3.73 -9.38 18.42
CA THR A 3 4.28 -10.43 19.30
C THR A 3 5.45 -11.12 18.61
N PRO A 4 6.46 -11.63 19.37
CA PRO A 4 7.64 -12.29 18.82
C PRO A 4 7.29 -13.45 17.87
N GLU A 5 6.23 -14.20 18.17
CA GLU A 5 5.75 -15.33 17.36
C GLU A 5 5.28 -14.92 15.96
N SER A 6 4.68 -13.73 15.81
CA SER A 6 4.25 -13.22 14.50
C SER A 6 5.41 -12.86 13.56
N THR A 7 6.63 -12.74 14.11
CA THR A 7 7.85 -12.42 13.35
C THR A 7 8.61 -13.69 12.92
N ILE A 8 8.45 -14.80 13.65
CA ILE A 8 9.16 -16.07 13.42
C ILE A 8 8.64 -16.83 12.17
N THR A 9 7.41 -16.55 11.73
CA THR A 9 6.80 -17.16 10.52
C THR A 9 6.95 -16.29 9.26
N LEU A 10 7.70 -15.20 9.32
CA LEU A 10 8.24 -14.50 8.16
C LEU A 10 9.43 -15.32 7.65
N LYS A 11 9.73 -15.31 6.35
CA LYS A 11 10.77 -16.22 5.80
C LYS A 11 12.05 -16.24 6.66
N LYS A 12 12.57 -17.47 6.82
CA LYS A 12 13.64 -17.96 7.69
C LYS A 12 14.96 -17.17 7.81
N ASN A 13 15.15 -16.08 7.06
CA ASN A 13 16.44 -15.39 6.90
C ASN A 13 16.27 -13.86 6.75
N ASN A 14 15.58 -13.19 7.66
CA ASN A 14 15.76 -11.74 7.77
C ASN A 14 16.75 -11.51 8.91
N ASP A 15 17.99 -11.07 8.59
CA ASP A 15 19.00 -10.53 9.54
C ASP A 15 18.54 -9.18 10.16
N VAL A 16 17.23 -9.02 10.27
CA VAL A 16 16.54 -7.82 10.66
C VAL A 16 16.23 -7.94 12.15
N PRO A 17 16.56 -6.93 12.98
CA PRO A 17 16.27 -6.98 14.41
C PRO A 17 14.79 -7.26 14.65
N SER A 18 14.48 -8.18 15.58
CA SER A 18 13.13 -8.68 15.86
C SER A 18 12.11 -7.59 16.23
N ASN A 19 12.57 -6.42 16.70
CA ASN A 19 11.73 -5.29 17.08
C ASN A 19 11.80 -4.11 16.10
N SER A 20 12.44 -4.26 14.94
CA SER A 20 12.52 -3.17 13.97
C SER A 20 11.17 -2.94 13.28
N THR A 21 10.74 -1.69 13.27
CA THR A 21 9.51 -1.24 12.61
C THR A 21 9.85 -0.20 11.55
N VAL A 22 8.95 -0.06 10.58
CA VAL A 22 9.00 0.95 9.53
C VAL A 22 7.75 1.82 9.58
N VAL A 23 7.91 3.03 9.09
CA VAL A 23 6.86 4.00 8.84
C VAL A 23 6.56 3.99 7.35
N VAL A 24 5.36 3.54 7.00
CA VAL A 24 4.89 3.42 5.61
C VAL A 24 4.09 4.65 5.25
N ALA A 25 4.38 5.23 4.09
CA ALA A 25 3.62 6.31 3.46
C ALA A 25 2.85 5.77 2.26
N SER A 26 1.58 6.20 2.09
CA SER A 26 0.72 5.82 0.98
C SER A 26 -0.03 7.02 0.40
N LYS A 27 0.03 7.21 -0.92
CA LYS A 27 -0.73 8.25 -1.66
C LYS A 27 -2.06 7.75 -2.21
N LEU A 28 -2.41 6.50 -1.91
CA LEU A 28 -3.65 5.92 -2.41
C LEU A 28 -4.85 6.50 -1.63
N PRO A 29 -6.00 6.72 -2.30
CA PRO A 29 -7.19 7.23 -1.63
C PRO A 29 -7.86 6.20 -0.72
N MET A 30 -7.55 4.92 -0.90
CA MET A 30 -8.12 3.79 -0.15
C MET A 30 -7.10 3.19 0.80
N ASP A 31 -7.59 2.59 1.87
CA ASP A 31 -6.77 1.78 2.77
C ASP A 31 -6.32 0.50 2.05
N LEU A 32 -5.04 0.14 2.23
CA LEU A 32 -4.48 -1.10 1.72
C LEU A 32 -4.35 -2.13 2.83
N ILE A 33 -4.96 -3.29 2.60
CA ILE A 33 -4.83 -4.44 3.47
C ILE A 33 -3.66 -5.30 2.98
N LEU A 34 -2.54 -5.24 3.70
CA LEU A 34 -1.32 -5.98 3.38
C LEU A 34 -1.44 -7.42 3.90
N LYS A 35 -1.27 -8.38 2.98
CA LYS A 35 -1.26 -9.82 3.26
C LYS A 35 -0.04 -10.45 2.61
N LEU A 36 0.53 -11.46 3.26
CA LEU A 36 1.57 -12.29 2.69
C LEU A 36 0.95 -13.55 2.07
N PHE A 37 1.52 -13.97 0.95
CA PHE A 37 1.07 -15.16 0.24
C PHE A 37 2.18 -16.23 0.18
N ASP A 38 1.75 -17.48 0.32
CA ASP A 38 2.56 -18.66 0.04
C ASP A 38 2.23 -19.19 -1.35
N PHE A 39 3.24 -19.27 -2.20
CA PHE A 39 3.11 -19.81 -3.55
C PHE A 39 3.22 -21.34 -3.49
N LYS A 40 2.08 -22.03 -3.43
CA LYS A 40 2.00 -23.49 -3.43
C LYS A 40 1.85 -24.02 -4.85
N ARG A 41 2.46 -25.18 -5.12
CA ARG A 41 2.23 -25.92 -6.36
C ARG A 41 1.00 -26.79 -6.17
N GLN A 42 0.00 -26.60 -7.01
CA GLN A 42 -1.22 -27.41 -7.02
C GLN A 42 -1.31 -28.14 -8.36
N SER A 43 -1.72 -29.40 -8.31
CA SER A 43 -1.90 -30.23 -9.50
C SER A 43 -3.39 -30.42 -9.77
N GLU A 44 -3.83 -30.08 -10.97
CA GLU A 44 -5.19 -30.35 -11.44
C GLU A 44 -5.17 -31.33 -12.62
N PRO A 45 -6.14 -32.25 -12.69
CA PRO A 45 -6.32 -33.08 -13.87
C PRO A 45 -6.84 -32.22 -15.03
N VAL A 46 -6.20 -32.32 -16.20
CA VAL A 46 -6.67 -31.68 -17.42
C VAL A 46 -7.48 -32.66 -18.26
N MET A 47 -8.49 -32.15 -18.98
CA MET A 47 -9.31 -32.93 -19.90
C MET A 47 -8.41 -33.48 -21.02
N GLY A 48 -8.09 -34.77 -20.96
CA GLY A 48 -7.05 -35.41 -21.79
C GLY A 48 -6.17 -36.42 -21.06
N GLY A 49 -6.35 -36.60 -19.74
CA GLY A 49 -5.68 -37.65 -18.96
C GLY A 49 -4.30 -37.28 -18.41
N GLY A 50 -3.95 -35.98 -18.42
CA GLY A 50 -2.71 -35.46 -17.83
C GLY A 50 -2.95 -34.68 -16.55
N MET A 51 -1.87 -34.42 -15.80
CA MET A 51 -1.86 -33.54 -14.64
C MET A 51 -1.14 -32.24 -15.02
N ARG A 52 -1.74 -31.08 -14.72
CA ARG A 52 -1.10 -29.76 -14.88
C ARG A 52 -0.75 -29.20 -13.52
N GLU A 53 0.54 -29.01 -13.28
CA GLU A 53 1.02 -28.22 -12.14
C GLU A 53 0.84 -26.72 -12.44
N TYR A 54 0.21 -26.00 -11.52
CA TYR A 54 0.19 -24.55 -11.53
C TYR A 54 0.53 -24.00 -10.14
N LYS A 55 1.08 -22.78 -10.12
CA LYS A 55 1.38 -22.07 -8.87
C LYS A 55 0.14 -21.27 -8.46
N ILE A 56 -0.37 -21.55 -7.26
CA ILE A 56 -1.43 -20.76 -6.64
C ILE A 56 -0.84 -19.95 -5.49
N ALA A 57 -1.21 -18.68 -5.41
CA ALA A 57 -0.89 -17.83 -4.27
C ALA A 57 -1.99 -18.00 -3.22
N GLN A 58 -1.68 -18.62 -2.09
CA GLN A 58 -2.60 -18.77 -0.96
C GLN A 58 -2.21 -17.80 0.16
N PRO A 59 -3.15 -17.03 0.77
CA PRO A 59 -2.80 -16.17 1.89
C PRO A 59 -2.26 -17.01 3.05
N ARG A 60 -1.16 -16.57 3.68
CA ARG A 60 -0.55 -17.26 4.82
C ARG A 60 -1.51 -17.17 6.02
N PRO A 61 -2.03 -18.30 6.53
CA PRO A 61 -3.10 -18.29 7.54
C PRO A 61 -2.66 -17.73 8.89
N ASP A 62 -1.39 -17.90 9.25
CA ASP A 62 -0.86 -17.56 10.58
C ASP A 62 -0.25 -16.15 10.67
N THR A 63 -0.27 -15.39 9.57
CA THR A 63 0.32 -14.04 9.53
C THR A 63 -0.71 -12.98 9.86
N LYS A 64 -0.34 -12.07 10.78
CA LYS A 64 -1.12 -10.87 11.05
C LYS A 64 -1.25 -9.99 9.81
N VAL A 65 -2.46 -9.51 9.55
CA VAL A 65 -2.75 -8.56 8.49
C VAL A 65 -2.47 -7.14 8.99
N PHE A 66 -1.83 -6.31 8.17
CA PHE A 66 -1.57 -4.91 8.46
C PHE A 66 -2.37 -4.02 7.51
N VAL A 67 -2.90 -2.91 8.02
CA VAL A 67 -3.65 -1.93 7.22
C VAL A 67 -2.79 -0.70 7.08
N VAL A 68 -2.47 -0.32 5.84
CA VAL A 68 -1.87 0.97 5.52
C VAL A 68 -2.98 1.93 5.16
N GLN A 69 -3.03 3.06 5.86
CA GLN A 69 -4.07 4.06 5.69
C GLN A 69 -3.93 4.77 4.33
N GLY A 70 -5.07 5.05 3.70
CA GLY A 70 -5.16 5.91 2.53
C GLY A 70 -5.23 7.39 2.89
N ASN A 71 -5.00 8.29 1.93
CA ASN A 71 -5.03 9.74 2.14
C ASN A 71 -6.42 10.38 2.04
N SER A 72 -7.45 9.63 1.63
CA SER A 72 -8.81 10.15 1.50
C SER A 72 -9.58 10.06 2.81
N PHE A 73 -10.44 11.03 3.05
CA PHE A 73 -11.37 11.04 4.18
C PHE A 73 -12.67 11.76 3.80
N PRO A 74 -13.79 11.47 4.49
CA PRO A 74 -15.07 12.09 4.17
C PRO A 74 -15.03 13.61 4.28
N GLN A 75 -15.66 14.30 3.32
CA GLN A 75 -15.77 15.75 3.33
C GLN A 75 -16.50 16.20 4.61
N ASN A 76 -15.97 17.24 5.26
CA ASN A 76 -16.44 17.78 6.56
C ASN A 76 -16.11 16.93 7.80
N LYS A 77 -15.26 15.90 7.68
CA LYS A 77 -14.67 15.21 8.84
C LYS A 77 -13.17 15.51 8.92
N GLY A 78 -12.61 15.52 10.13
CA GLY A 78 -11.16 15.57 10.31
C GLY A 78 -10.51 14.29 9.77
N ALA A 79 -9.28 14.42 9.26
CA ALA A 79 -8.49 13.25 8.90
C ALA A 79 -8.32 12.34 10.13
N HIS A 80 -8.56 11.04 9.96
CA HIS A 80 -8.36 10.05 11.01
C HIS A 80 -6.90 9.54 11.04
N GLN A 81 -6.12 9.95 10.05
CA GLN A 81 -4.76 9.55 9.76
C GLN A 81 -3.87 10.78 9.64
N GLN A 82 -2.59 10.62 9.95
CA GLN A 82 -1.60 11.67 9.70
C GLN A 82 -1.34 11.74 8.20
N ILE A 83 -1.63 12.88 7.58
CA ILE A 83 -1.35 13.13 6.15
C ILE A 83 -0.24 14.16 6.06
N ALA A 84 0.83 13.81 5.34
CA ALA A 84 1.95 14.70 5.04
C ALA A 84 2.18 14.73 3.51
N HIS A 85 2.18 15.92 2.90
CA HIS A 85 2.46 16.10 1.47
C HIS A 85 1.62 15.21 0.53
N GLY A 86 0.36 14.95 0.91
CA GLY A 86 -0.55 14.09 0.16
C GLY A 86 -0.37 12.58 0.41
N PHE A 87 0.54 12.16 1.29
CA PHE A 87 0.71 10.78 1.71
C PHE A 87 0.12 10.56 3.10
N ALA A 88 -0.66 9.50 3.28
CA ALA A 88 -1.07 9.01 4.59
C ALA A 88 0.06 8.19 5.22
N ILE A 89 0.31 8.45 6.49
CA ILE A 89 1.42 7.86 7.26
C ILE A 89 0.88 6.81 8.21
N THR A 90 1.35 5.58 8.06
CA THR A 90 1.07 4.45 8.95
C THR A 90 2.35 4.03 9.66
N ARG A 91 2.31 3.94 11.00
CA ARG A 91 3.47 3.60 11.84
C ARG A 91 3.39 2.15 12.33
N ASP A 92 4.49 1.67 12.90
CA ASP A 92 4.58 0.40 13.62
C ASP A 92 4.34 -0.87 12.77
N ILE A 93 4.73 -0.82 11.49
CA ILE A 93 4.71 -2.01 10.63
C ILE A 93 6.05 -2.75 10.80
N PRO A 94 6.06 -4.06 11.10
CA PRO A 94 7.30 -4.81 11.25
C PRO A 94 8.12 -4.77 9.95
N LYS A 95 9.41 -4.43 10.06
CA LYS A 95 10.29 -4.30 8.89
C LYS A 95 10.37 -5.60 8.09
N ALA A 96 10.53 -6.73 8.79
CA ALA A 96 10.57 -8.05 8.17
C ALA A 96 9.29 -8.39 7.37
N PHE A 97 8.12 -7.92 7.83
CA PHE A 97 6.86 -8.10 7.12
C PHE A 97 6.81 -7.20 5.86
N TRP A 98 7.21 -5.94 6.01
CA TRP A 98 7.24 -4.98 4.92
C TRP A 98 8.17 -5.43 3.79
N ASP A 99 9.37 -5.87 4.12
CA ASP A 99 10.37 -6.31 3.13
C ASP A 99 9.87 -7.54 2.34
N GLU A 100 9.26 -8.53 3.02
CA GLU A 100 8.66 -9.69 2.35
C GLU A 100 7.47 -9.27 1.47
N TRP A 101 6.62 -8.37 1.96
CA TRP A 101 5.48 -7.86 1.19
C TRP A 101 5.93 -7.08 -0.04
N LEU A 102 6.97 -6.24 0.11
CA LEU A 102 7.53 -5.43 -0.97
C LEU A 102 8.11 -6.32 -2.07
N GLU A 103 8.83 -7.39 -1.71
CA GLU A 103 9.36 -8.35 -2.69
C GLU A 103 8.23 -9.07 -3.47
N GLN A 104 7.12 -9.41 -2.79
CA GLN A 104 5.95 -10.02 -3.44
C GLN A 104 5.22 -9.03 -4.38
N ASN A 105 5.23 -7.74 -4.06
CA ASN A 105 4.46 -6.70 -4.76
C ASN A 105 5.33 -5.72 -5.55
N LYS A 106 6.62 -5.99 -5.75
CA LYS A 106 7.57 -5.09 -6.42
C LYS A 106 7.16 -4.67 -7.83
N ASN A 107 6.38 -5.52 -8.50
CA ASN A 107 5.89 -5.30 -9.85
C ASN A 107 4.52 -4.59 -9.90
N SER A 108 3.89 -4.35 -8.75
CA SER A 108 2.61 -3.65 -8.67
C SER A 108 2.77 -2.18 -9.03
N ASP A 109 1.79 -1.60 -9.71
CA ASP A 109 1.87 -0.21 -10.20
C ASP A 109 2.05 0.80 -9.07
N TYR A 110 1.42 0.58 -7.92
CA TYR A 110 1.55 1.46 -6.77
C TYR A 110 2.94 1.41 -6.12
N VAL A 111 3.69 0.31 -6.26
CA VAL A 111 5.09 0.22 -5.81
C VAL A 111 6.00 0.86 -6.85
N ARG A 112 5.85 0.49 -8.12
CA ARG A 112 6.70 0.99 -9.22
C ARG A 112 6.60 2.50 -9.40
N ASN A 113 5.41 3.06 -9.24
CA ASN A 113 5.17 4.49 -9.37
C ASN A 113 5.50 5.27 -8.09
N GLY A 114 6.02 4.60 -7.05
CA GLY A 114 6.41 5.25 -5.79
C GLY A 114 5.23 5.81 -5.00
N MET A 115 4.03 5.24 -5.16
CA MET A 115 2.82 5.67 -4.43
C MET A 115 2.78 5.13 -3.01
N ILE A 116 3.52 4.04 -2.75
CA ILE A 116 3.73 3.48 -1.43
C ILE A 116 5.23 3.26 -1.21
N PHE A 117 5.73 3.67 -0.05
CA PHE A 117 7.14 3.48 0.35
C PHE A 117 7.25 3.48 1.87
N ALA A 118 8.41 3.08 2.39
CA ALA A 118 8.64 3.05 3.83
C ALA A 118 10.08 3.36 4.20
N HIS A 119 10.26 3.98 5.36
CA HIS A 119 11.55 4.19 6.01
C HIS A 119 11.47 3.79 7.47
N GLU A 120 12.63 3.60 8.10
CA GLU A 120 12.71 3.31 9.54
C GLU A 120 12.33 4.54 10.38
N GLU A 121 12.77 5.72 9.95
CA GLU A 121 12.51 6.98 10.64
C GLU A 121 11.37 7.78 9.99
N SER A 122 10.47 8.30 10.83
CA SER A 122 9.36 9.15 10.39
C SER A 122 9.84 10.42 9.67
N ALA A 123 11.00 10.97 10.04
CA ALA A 123 11.56 12.17 9.41
C ALA A 123 11.94 11.89 7.94
N SER A 124 12.62 10.78 7.69
CA SER A 124 12.98 10.30 6.35
C SER A 124 11.75 10.01 5.50
N THR A 125 10.71 9.39 6.08
CA THR A 125 9.43 9.18 5.38
C THR A 125 8.78 10.50 4.98
N MET A 126 8.79 11.51 5.86
CA MET A 126 8.21 12.82 5.56
C MET A 126 9.03 13.59 4.51
N ALA A 127 10.36 13.47 4.53
CA ALA A 127 11.23 14.09 3.53
C ALA A 127 10.97 13.51 2.13
N GLU A 128 10.89 12.18 1.98
CA GLU A 128 10.55 11.57 0.70
C GLU A 128 9.11 11.90 0.26
N ALA A 129 8.17 11.99 1.21
CA ALA A 129 6.80 12.42 0.91
C ALA A 129 6.76 13.83 0.33
N HIS A 130 7.57 14.75 0.88
CA HIS A 130 7.73 16.10 0.36
C HIS A 130 8.34 16.10 -1.06
N GLU A 131 9.41 15.34 -1.29
CA GLU A 131 10.01 15.21 -2.63
C GLU A 131 9.03 14.66 -3.68
N LYS A 132 8.12 13.77 -3.26
CA LYS A 132 7.11 13.15 -4.12
C LYS A 132 5.73 13.82 -4.07
N GLU A 133 5.63 15.02 -3.51
CA GLU A 133 4.35 15.73 -3.41
C GLU A 133 3.69 15.95 -4.78
N GLY A 134 4.49 16.22 -5.82
CA GLY A 134 4.01 16.41 -7.19
C GLY A 134 3.58 15.14 -7.93
N VAL A 135 3.87 13.95 -7.40
CA VAL A 135 3.56 12.67 -8.05
C VAL A 135 2.05 12.39 -7.93
N LYS A 136 1.32 12.33 -9.05
CA LYS A 136 -0.14 12.14 -9.05
C LYS A 136 -0.53 10.67 -9.09
N SER A 137 -1.49 10.27 -8.26
CA SER A 137 -2.00 8.89 -8.25
C SER A 137 -3.00 8.62 -9.38
N ASN A 138 -3.52 9.67 -10.03
CA ASN A 138 -4.64 9.66 -10.97
C ASN A 138 -5.96 9.08 -10.38
N LEU A 139 -5.99 8.83 -9.08
CA LEU A 139 -7.18 8.43 -8.31
C LEU A 139 -7.57 9.52 -7.29
N GLU A 140 -6.88 10.66 -7.36
CA GLU A 140 -7.14 11.84 -6.55
C GLU A 140 -8.35 12.63 -7.04
N ARG A 141 -8.86 13.52 -6.18
CA ARG A 141 -9.94 14.43 -6.55
C ARG A 141 -9.45 15.34 -7.68
N LEU A 142 -10.30 15.55 -8.68
CA LEU A 142 -10.00 16.49 -9.76
C LEU A 142 -9.89 17.92 -9.22
N ASP A 143 -8.88 18.64 -9.69
CA ASP A 143 -8.75 20.07 -9.45
C ASP A 143 -9.74 20.82 -10.37
N PRO A 144 -10.72 21.56 -9.80
CA PRO A 144 -11.68 22.31 -10.60
C PRO A 144 -11.04 23.38 -11.50
N ASN A 145 -9.84 23.86 -11.15
CA ASN A 145 -9.11 24.87 -11.92
C ASN A 145 -8.23 24.26 -13.01
N ASN A 146 -7.98 22.96 -12.96
CA ASN A 146 -7.11 22.24 -13.88
C ASN A 146 -7.75 20.91 -14.29
N LEU A 147 -8.87 21.03 -15.02
CA LEU A 147 -9.65 19.89 -15.47
C LEU A 147 -8.96 19.19 -16.66
N PRO A 148 -8.98 17.85 -16.71
CA PRO A 148 -8.58 17.09 -17.90
C PRO A 148 -9.41 17.46 -19.13
N ASP A 149 -8.82 17.26 -20.31
CA ASP A 149 -9.50 17.47 -21.59
C ASP A 149 -10.82 16.70 -21.65
N GLY A 150 -11.89 17.38 -22.09
CA GLY A 150 -13.24 16.83 -22.18
C GLY A 150 -14.13 17.11 -20.97
N LEU A 151 -13.58 17.64 -19.87
CA LEU A 151 -14.36 18.11 -18.72
C LEU A 151 -14.39 19.64 -18.68
N LYS A 152 -15.56 20.21 -18.41
CA LYS A 152 -15.75 21.66 -18.24
C LYS A 152 -16.59 21.92 -17.01
N THR A 153 -16.26 22.97 -16.28
CA THR A 153 -17.14 23.50 -15.24
C THR A 153 -18.46 23.94 -15.90
N SER A 154 -19.61 23.60 -15.31
CA SER A 154 -20.88 24.09 -15.83
C SER A 154 -21.02 25.59 -15.59
N ASP A 155 -21.52 26.31 -16.60
CA ASP A 155 -21.73 27.76 -16.52
C ASP A 155 -22.78 28.13 -15.45
N GLU A 156 -23.71 27.23 -15.14
CA GLU A 156 -24.71 27.41 -14.08
C GLU A 156 -24.09 27.45 -12.68
N MET A 157 -23.05 26.63 -12.41
CA MET A 157 -22.38 26.65 -11.10
C MET A 157 -21.53 27.90 -10.88
N ARG A 158 -21.09 28.59 -11.95
CA ARG A 158 -20.35 29.85 -11.84
C ARG A 158 -21.22 31.07 -11.51
N ARG A 159 -22.53 31.03 -11.78
CA ARG A 159 -23.44 32.17 -11.53
C ARG A 159 -24.04 32.20 -10.12
N ALA A 160 -23.90 31.10 -9.37
CA ALA A 160 -24.48 30.93 -8.04
C ALA A 160 -23.51 31.23 -6.89
N ALA A 161 -22.31 31.76 -7.18
CA ALA A 161 -21.28 32.17 -6.22
C ALA A 161 -21.09 33.69 -6.28
#